data_AF-A0AAD7A8L2-F1
#
_entry.id   AF-A0AAD7A8L2-F1
#
_cell.length_a   1.000
_cell.length_b   1.000
_cell.length_c   1.000
_cell.angle_alpha   90.00
_cell.angle_beta   90.00
_cell.angle_gamma   90.00
#
_symmetry.space_group_name_H-M   'P 1'
#
loop_
_entity.id
_entity.type
_entity.pdbx_description
1 polymer ?
#
loop_
_entity_poly.entity_id
_entity_poly.type
_entity_poly.pdbx_seq_one_letter_code
_entity_poly.pdbx_strand_id
1 'polypeptide(L)'
;MIDDEDSDDNIEDLSHSDIELPDVNDTGRGTFDERLTTALETMRNICDRLEYLRQFQDTWMLNALEHDGVSFFRLAHNCLSCEHRQNSTRGVGPKTWEQSTANAMFYHSRPALCDRDT
;
A
#
# COMPACT_ATOMS: atom_id res chain seq x y z
N MET A 1 -8.49 -62.87 -0.92
CA MET A 1 -9.13 -61.66 -0.38
C MET A 1 -8.45 -60.51 -1.08
N ILE A 2 -9.18 -59.85 -1.96
CA ILE A 2 -8.78 -58.59 -2.58
C ILE A 2 -9.39 -57.56 -1.64
N ASP A 3 -8.54 -56.84 -0.91
CA ASP A 3 -8.97 -55.72 -0.09
C ASP A 3 -8.99 -54.49 -0.98
N ASP A 4 -10.22 -54.05 -1.29
CA ASP A 4 -10.54 -52.75 -1.85
C ASP A 4 -10.23 -51.67 -0.80
N GLU A 5 -9.20 -50.86 -1.03
CA GLU A 5 -9.06 -49.55 -0.39
C GLU A 5 -8.81 -48.51 -1.49
N ASP A 6 -9.90 -48.10 -2.15
CA ASP A 6 -9.99 -46.83 -2.85
C ASP A 6 -9.95 -45.71 -1.79
N SER A 7 -8.74 -45.29 -1.43
CA SER A 7 -8.52 -44.02 -0.72
C SER A 7 -8.59 -42.91 -1.76
N ASP A 8 -9.80 -42.42 -2.01
CA ASP A 8 -10.10 -41.23 -2.79
C ASP A 8 -9.55 -40.01 -2.04
N ASP A 9 -8.24 -39.76 -2.21
CA ASP A 9 -7.56 -38.53 -1.82
C ASP A 9 -8.07 -37.40 -2.72
N ASN A 10 -9.33 -37.00 -2.50
CA ASN A 10 -9.90 -35.77 -2.99
C ASN A 10 -9.25 -34.61 -2.23
N ILE A 11 -7.99 -34.33 -2.58
CA ILE A 11 -7.36 -33.04 -2.28
C ILE A 11 -8.17 -32.05 -3.09
N GLU A 12 -9.15 -31.41 -2.43
CA GLU A 12 -9.80 -30.23 -2.94
C GLU A 12 -8.68 -29.26 -3.33
N ASP A 13 -8.50 -29.14 -4.64
CA ASP A 13 -7.83 -28.05 -5.32
C ASP A 13 -8.43 -26.77 -4.73
N LEU A 14 -7.75 -26.24 -3.71
CA LEU A 14 -8.01 -24.93 -3.16
C LEU A 14 -7.60 -23.95 -4.23
N SER A 15 -8.48 -23.83 -5.21
CA SER A 15 -8.72 -22.74 -6.13
C SER A 15 -7.85 -21.56 -5.75
N HIS A 16 -6.67 -21.55 -6.36
CA HIS A 16 -6.14 -20.41 -7.08
C HIS A 16 -6.98 -19.16 -6.80
N SER A 17 -6.67 -18.45 -5.72
CA SER A 17 -7.07 -17.05 -5.68
C SER A 17 -6.23 -16.42 -6.79
N ASP A 18 -6.86 -16.15 -7.93
CA ASP A 18 -6.36 -15.34 -9.05
C ASP A 18 -5.97 -13.94 -8.56
N ILE A 19 -4.96 -13.88 -7.70
CA ILE A 19 -4.24 -12.67 -7.42
C ILE A 19 -3.21 -12.66 -8.53
N GLU A 20 -3.58 -12.10 -9.68
CA GLU A 20 -2.61 -11.55 -10.62
C GLU A 20 -1.83 -10.50 -9.83
N LEU A 21 -0.79 -10.96 -9.12
CA LEU A 21 0.17 -10.09 -8.49
C LEU A 21 0.85 -9.38 -9.65
N PRO A 22 0.72 -8.04 -9.76
CA PRO A 22 1.39 -7.31 -10.82
C PRO A 22 2.88 -7.62 -10.75
N ASP A 23 3.45 -8.03 -11.88
CA ASP A 23 4.89 -8.28 -11.97
C ASP A 23 5.61 -7.02 -11.50
N VAL A 24 6.36 -7.13 -10.40
CA VAL A 24 7.07 -6.01 -9.79
C VAL A 24 8.08 -5.41 -10.78
N ASN A 25 8.49 -6.18 -11.80
CA ASN A 25 9.36 -5.73 -12.90
C ASN A 25 8.63 -4.98 -14.03
N ASP A 26 7.30 -5.03 -14.11
CA ASP A 26 6.51 -4.26 -15.09
C ASP A 26 6.14 -2.87 -14.59
N THR A 27 6.97 -2.30 -13.71
CA THR A 27 6.76 -0.96 -13.16
C THR A 27 6.86 0.15 -14.21
N GLY A 28 7.12 -0.17 -15.49
CA GLY A 28 7.36 0.78 -16.59
C GLY A 28 6.37 0.72 -17.77
N ARG A 29 5.45 -0.26 -17.83
CA ARG A 29 4.41 -0.28 -18.88
C ARG A 29 3.11 0.32 -18.36
N GLY A 30 2.39 1.01 -19.25
CA GLY A 30 1.12 1.66 -18.92
C GLY A 30 1.22 3.18 -18.72
N THR A 31 0.08 3.82 -18.79
CA THR A 31 -0.09 5.26 -18.54
C THR A 31 0.15 5.59 -17.07
N PHE A 32 0.34 6.87 -16.75
CA PHE A 32 0.46 7.32 -15.36
C PHE A 32 -0.74 6.86 -14.51
N ASP A 33 -1.95 6.97 -15.06
CA ASP A 33 -3.19 6.63 -14.35
C ASP A 33 -3.30 5.14 -14.07
N GLU A 34 -2.96 4.29 -15.04
CA GLU A 34 -2.91 2.83 -14.86
C GLU A 34 -1.92 2.45 -13.77
N ARG A 35 -0.68 2.96 -13.86
CA ARG A 35 0.38 2.65 -12.88
C ARG A 35 0.01 3.11 -11.47
N LEU A 36 -0.59 4.29 -11.34
CA LEU A 36 -1.04 4.81 -10.06
C LEU A 36 -2.22 4.00 -9.51
N THR A 37 -3.17 3.61 -10.37
CA THR A 37 -4.32 2.78 -10.00
C THR A 37 -3.87 1.40 -9.50
N THR A 38 -2.99 0.73 -10.25
CA THR A 38 -2.42 -0.57 -9.83
C THR A 38 -1.66 -0.46 -8.50
N ALA A 39 -0.88 0.61 -8.31
CA ALA A 39 -0.19 0.83 -7.04
C ALA A 39 -1.18 1.03 -5.87
N LEU A 40 -2.26 1.79 -6.07
CA LEU A 40 -3.30 1.99 -5.07
C LEU A 40 -4.06 0.70 -4.73
N GLU A 41 -4.39 -0.11 -5.72
CA GLU A 41 -5.03 -1.41 -5.53
C GLU A 41 -4.13 -2.37 -4.76
N THR A 42 -2.85 -2.43 -5.12
CA THR A 42 -1.85 -3.24 -4.42
C THR A 42 -1.75 -2.83 -2.94
N MET A 43 -1.69 -1.53 -2.67
CA MET A 43 -1.65 -1.02 -1.29
C MET A 43 -2.91 -1.38 -0.51
N ARG A 44 -4.09 -1.22 -1.10
CA ARG A 44 -5.38 -1.61 -0.46
C ARG A 44 -5.42 -3.10 -0.14
N ASN A 45 -5.09 -3.94 -1.11
CA ASN A 45 -5.06 -5.40 -0.95
C ASN A 45 -4.09 -5.84 0.16
N ILE A 46 -2.91 -5.20 0.26
CA ILE A 46 -1.95 -5.49 1.33
C ILE A 46 -2.51 -5.05 2.69
N CYS A 47 -3.11 -3.85 2.78
CA CYS A 47 -3.72 -3.38 4.03
C CYS A 47 -4.79 -4.35 4.53
N ASP A 48 -5.69 -4.82 3.67
CA ASP A 48 -6.75 -5.77 4.04
C ASP A 48 -6.14 -7.10 4.56
N ARG A 49 -5.07 -7.59 3.92
CA ARG A 49 -4.36 -8.80 4.35
C ARG A 49 -3.62 -8.60 5.67
N LEU A 50 -3.01 -7.45 5.90
CA LEU A 50 -2.35 -7.12 7.16
C LEU A 50 -3.36 -7.01 8.32
N GLU A 51 -4.57 -6.51 8.05
CA GLU A 51 -5.65 -6.50 9.05
C GLU A 51 -6.08 -7.91 9.45
N TYR A 52 -6.14 -8.84 8.50
CA TYR A 52 -6.34 -10.25 8.80
C TYR A 52 -5.19 -10.82 9.64
N LEU A 53 -3.94 -10.55 9.26
CA LEU A 53 -2.75 -11.03 9.98
C LEU A 53 -2.63 -10.46 11.40
N ARG A 54 -3.17 -9.27 11.65
CA ARG A 54 -3.25 -8.68 13.00
C ARG A 54 -3.96 -9.61 14.00
N GLN A 55 -4.91 -10.44 13.55
CA GLN A 55 -5.61 -11.41 14.40
C GLN A 55 -4.67 -12.49 14.96
N PHE A 56 -3.59 -12.80 14.24
CA PHE A 56 -2.62 -13.82 14.59
C PHE A 56 -1.42 -13.29 15.38
N GLN A 57 -1.34 -11.96 15.57
CA GLN A 57 -0.22 -11.29 16.24
C GLN A 57 1.16 -11.70 15.68
N ASP A 58 1.25 -11.90 14.37
CA ASP A 58 2.48 -12.33 13.72
C ASP A 58 3.54 -11.22 13.72
N THR A 59 4.50 -11.34 14.64
CA THR A 59 5.62 -10.40 14.79
C THR A 59 6.65 -10.50 13.68
N TRP A 60 6.78 -11.65 13.01
CA TRP A 60 7.77 -11.82 11.95
C TRP A 60 7.35 -11.05 10.71
N MET A 61 6.07 -11.15 10.32
CA MET A 61 5.52 -10.35 9.24
C MET A 61 5.62 -8.85 9.52
N LEU A 62 5.36 -8.42 10.77
CA LEU A 62 5.50 -7.01 11.15
C LEU A 62 6.96 -6.53 10.98
N ASN A 63 7.94 -7.31 11.44
CA ASN A 63 9.35 -6.98 11.29
C ASN A 63 9.78 -6.91 9.82
N ALA A 64 9.30 -7.83 8.97
CA ALA A 64 9.56 -7.80 7.53
C ALA A 64 8.97 -6.55 6.89
N LEU A 65 7.72 -6.20 7.22
CA LEU A 65 7.06 -5.00 6.73
C LEU A 65 7.79 -3.72 7.16
N GLU A 66 8.22 -3.64 8.41
CA GLU A 66 8.97 -2.49 8.92
C GLU A 66 10.33 -2.35 8.23
N HIS A 67 11.07 -3.45 8.08
CA HIS A 67 12.39 -3.46 7.45
C HIS A 67 12.33 -3.10 5.95
N ASP A 68 11.45 -3.73 5.19
CA ASP A 68 11.35 -3.52 3.74
C ASP A 68 10.58 -2.24 3.41
N GLY A 69 9.64 -1.85 4.27
CA GLY A 69 8.78 -0.69 4.10
C GLY A 69 9.36 0.65 4.57
N VAL A 70 10.53 0.71 5.22
CA VAL A 70 11.09 1.95 5.82
C VAL A 70 11.02 3.14 4.86
N SER A 71 11.45 2.95 3.62
CA SER A 71 11.51 4.02 2.61
C SER A 71 10.11 4.52 2.23
N PHE A 72 9.16 3.61 2.09
CA PHE A 72 7.76 3.90 1.81
C PHE A 72 7.08 4.60 2.99
N PHE A 73 7.24 4.10 4.22
CA PHE A 73 6.68 4.74 5.41
C PHE A 73 7.23 6.15 5.61
N ARG A 74 8.52 6.37 5.35
CA ARG A 74 9.12 7.71 5.38
C ARG A 74 8.51 8.64 4.33
N LEU A 75 8.27 8.14 3.11
CA LEU A 75 7.57 8.91 2.07
C LEU A 75 6.15 9.26 2.52
N ALA A 76 5.37 8.27 2.97
CA ALA A 76 4.00 8.45 3.43
C ALA A 76 3.90 9.46 4.58
N HIS A 77 4.78 9.35 5.57
CA HIS A 77 4.83 10.29 6.70
C HIS A 77 5.13 11.72 6.26
N ASN A 78 6.04 11.89 5.30
CA ASN A 78 6.36 13.22 4.75
C ASN A 78 5.17 13.81 3.96
N CYS A 79 4.45 13.00 3.18
CA CYS A 79 3.23 13.42 2.48
C CYS A 79 2.14 13.87 3.48
N LEU A 80 1.86 13.06 4.51
CA LEU A 80 0.87 13.37 5.54
C LEU A 80 1.26 14.62 6.36
N SER A 81 2.54 14.78 6.67
CA SER A 81 3.06 15.98 7.35
C SER A 81 2.87 17.23 6.50
N CYS A 82 3.07 17.13 5.17
CA CYS A 82 2.79 18.22 4.24
C CYS A 82 1.30 18.57 4.21
N GLU A 83 0.43 17.57 4.13
CA GLU A 83 -1.03 17.77 4.14
C GLU A 83 -1.49 18.43 5.45
N HIS A 84 -1.01 17.95 6.60
CA HIS A 84 -1.33 18.53 7.89
C HIS A 84 -0.85 19.99 8.00
N ARG A 85 0.36 20.30 7.53
CA ARG A 85 0.92 21.65 7.56
C ARG A 85 0.14 22.60 6.64
N GLN A 86 -0.25 22.14 5.44
CA GLN A 86 -1.03 22.95 4.49
C GLN A 86 -2.47 23.18 4.95
N ASN A 87 -3.10 22.19 5.58
CA ASN A 87 -4.43 22.34 6.17
C ASN A 87 -4.41 23.22 7.44
N SER A 88 -3.32 23.20 8.22
CA SER A 88 -3.21 23.96 9.47
C SER A 88 -2.69 25.39 9.27
N THR A 89 -1.74 25.58 8.36
CA THR A 89 -1.06 26.87 8.16
C THR A 89 -1.52 27.49 6.85
N ARG A 90 -2.43 28.47 6.93
CA ARG A 90 -2.87 29.28 5.76
C ARG A 90 -1.75 30.16 5.17
N GLY A 91 -0.47 29.91 5.49
CA GLY A 91 0.64 30.84 5.26
C GLY A 91 2.00 30.17 5.06
N VAL A 92 2.71 30.70 4.05
CA VAL A 92 4.02 30.30 3.53
C VAL A 92 4.07 28.83 3.11
N GLY A 93 3.84 28.60 1.81
CA GLY A 93 4.10 27.32 1.17
C GLY A 93 5.52 26.83 1.49
N PRO A 94 5.71 25.53 1.70
CA PRO A 94 7.02 24.99 2.02
C PRO A 94 8.04 25.42 0.96
N LYS A 95 9.21 25.88 1.41
CA LYS A 95 10.29 26.20 0.47
C LYS A 95 10.71 24.89 -0.19
N THR A 96 10.80 24.89 -1.52
CA THR A 96 11.16 23.74 -2.38
C THR A 96 12.53 23.12 -2.09
N TRP A 97 13.24 23.58 -1.06
CA TRP A 97 14.58 23.17 -0.68
C TRP A 97 14.69 22.68 0.78
N GLU A 98 13.59 22.61 1.53
CA GLU A 98 13.61 22.00 2.88
C GLU A 98 13.86 20.49 2.76
N GLN A 99 14.94 19.98 3.38
CA GLN A 99 15.29 18.54 3.37
C GLN A 99 14.16 17.66 3.92
N SER A 100 13.36 18.16 4.86
CA SER A 100 12.16 17.49 5.39
C SER A 100 11.06 17.32 4.33
N THR A 101 11.05 18.16 3.30
CA THR A 101 10.05 18.16 2.22
C THR A 101 10.60 17.51 0.94
N ALA A 102 11.88 17.12 0.92
CA ALA A 102 12.55 16.66 -0.29
C ALA A 102 11.90 15.43 -0.95
N ASN A 103 11.40 14.49 -0.14
CA ASN A 103 10.68 13.31 -0.65
C ASN A 103 9.21 13.58 -0.97
N ALA A 104 8.66 14.72 -0.53
CA ALA A 104 7.26 15.11 -0.74
C ALA A 104 7.13 16.35 -1.66
N MET A 105 8.18 16.72 -2.40
CA MET A 105 8.17 17.92 -3.26
C MET A 105 7.11 17.85 -4.36
N PHE A 106 6.77 16.65 -4.82
CA PHE A 106 5.76 16.41 -5.86
C PHE A 106 4.38 16.06 -5.29
N TYR A 107 4.21 16.12 -3.97
CA TYR A 107 2.94 15.83 -3.32
C TYR A 107 2.00 17.02 -3.41
N HIS A 108 0.83 16.81 -4.01
CA HIS A 108 -0.27 17.77 -3.99
C HIS A 108 -1.25 17.40 -2.88
N SER A 109 -1.41 18.28 -1.89
CA SER A 109 -2.38 18.05 -0.82
C SER A 109 -3.82 18.17 -1.33
N ARG A 110 -4.71 17.46 -0.65
CA ARG A 110 -6.15 17.57 -0.93
C ARG A 110 -6.66 18.96 -0.52
N PRO A 111 -7.68 19.51 -1.21
CA PRO A 111 -8.36 20.72 -0.75
C PRO A 111 -8.85 20.54 0.69
N ALA A 112 -8.67 21.58 1.50
CA ALA A 112 -9.16 21.57 2.87
C ALA A 112 -10.69 21.42 2.89
N LEU A 113 -11.22 20.80 3.94
CA LEU A 113 -12.67 20.62 4.11
C LEU A 113 -13.45 21.95 4.05
N CYS A 114 -12.87 23.03 4.57
CA CYS A 114 -13.49 24.36 4.54
C CYS A 114 -13.56 25.00 3.14
N ASP A 115 -12.81 24.49 2.17
CA ASP A 115 -12.78 24.96 0.78
C ASP A 115 -13.70 24.12 -0.13
N ARG A 116 -14.25 23.00 0.38
CA ARG A 116 -15.22 22.16 -0.34
C ARG A 116 -16.65 22.65 -0.24
N ASP A 117 -16.95 23.53 0.72
CA ASP A 117 -18.31 24.04 1.02
C ASP A 117 -18.57 25.45 0.46
N THR A 118 -17.67 25.99 -0.39
CA THR A 118 -17.84 27.31 -1.05
C THR A 118 -18.00 27.13 -2.55
#